data_AF-A0A9J6RPQ1-F1
#
_entry.id   AF-A0A9J6RPQ1-F1
#
_cell.length_a   1.000
_cell.length_b   1.000
_cell.length_c   1.000
_cell.angle_alpha   90.00
_cell.angle_beta   90.00
_cell.angle_gamma   90.00
#
_symmetry.space_group_name_H-M   'P 1'
#
loop_
_entity.id
_entity.type
_entity.pdbx_description
1 polymer ?
#
loop_
_entity_poly.entity_id
_entity_poly.type
_entity_poly.pdbx_seq_one_letter_code
_entity_poly.pdbx_strand_id
1 'polypeptide(L)' 'MYNFDFNAHQQLSGSPKNDVQQAIEKANEKAHMGNFKVCVTTAGDVLVLPEFSVLMRDDIAEIVYDTDHGYSFKTSSN' A
#
# COMPACT_ATOMS: atom_id res chain seq x y z
N MET A 1 4.44 12.07 -30.03
CA MET A 1 5.24 12.26 -28.81
C MET A 1 4.31 12.83 -27.75
N TYR A 2 3.95 12.05 -26.73
CA TYR A 2 3.20 12.57 -25.59
C TYR A 2 4.17 13.35 -24.70
N ASN A 3 3.95 14.66 -24.53
CA ASN A 3 4.65 15.45 -23.53
C ASN A 3 4.17 14.99 -22.14
N PHE A 4 4.95 14.13 -21.50
CA PHE A 4 4.75 13.81 -20.08
C PHE A 4 5.22 15.01 -19.27
N ASP A 5 4.27 15.78 -18.74
CA ASP A 5 4.55 16.89 -17.85
C ASP A 5 4.79 16.34 -16.43
N PHE A 6 6.06 16.07 -16.11
CA PHE A 6 6.47 15.60 -14.78
C PHE A 6 6.13 16.60 -13.66
N ASN A 7 5.88 17.88 -13.98
CA ASN A 7 5.49 18.89 -13.00
C ASN A 7 3.98 18.85 -12.68
N ALA A 8 3.13 18.37 -13.61
CA ALA A 8 1.68 18.28 -13.39
C ALA A 8 1.30 17.29 -12.25
N HIS A 9 2.19 16.34 -11.98
CA HIS A 9 2.01 15.30 -10.96
C HIS A 9 2.80 15.56 -9.68
N GLN A 10 3.58 16.65 -9.61
CA GLN A 10 4.41 16.96 -8.45
C GLN A 10 3.59 17.15 -7.16
N GLN A 11 2.35 17.60 -7.30
CA GLN A 11 1.34 17.69 -6.23
C GLN A 11 0.92 16.33 -5.63
N LEU A 12 1.05 15.22 -6.37
CA LEU A 12 0.78 13.87 -5.85
C LEU A 12 1.88 13.40 -4.89
N SER A 13 3.08 13.98 -4.99
CA SER A 13 4.25 13.66 -4.18
C SER A 13 4.35 14.50 -2.89
N GLY A 14 3.34 15.36 -2.62
CA GLY A 14 3.32 16.32 -1.51
C GLY A 14 2.65 15.84 -0.23
N SER A 15 2.08 14.63 -0.20
CA SER A 15 1.57 14.04 1.05
C SER A 15 2.74 13.66 1.95
N PRO A 16 2.64 13.76 3.29
CA PRO A 16 3.68 13.26 4.17
C PRO A 16 3.97 11.82 3.77
N LYS A 17 5.16 11.61 3.17
CA LYS A 17 5.83 10.33 3.25
C LYS A 17 5.72 9.95 4.73
N ASN A 18 5.18 8.79 5.07
CA ASN A 18 6.03 7.81 5.74
C ASN A 18 5.38 6.48 6.08
N ASP A 19 4.06 6.30 6.15
CA ASP A 19 3.59 5.01 6.68
C ASP A 19 3.51 3.88 5.63
N VAL A 20 3.06 4.15 4.40
CA VAL A 20 2.93 3.10 3.36
C VAL A 20 4.30 2.60 2.88
N GLN A 21 5.24 3.49 2.57
CA GLN A 21 6.56 3.09 2.11
C GLN A 21 7.31 2.28 3.18
N GLN A 22 7.27 2.73 4.44
CA GLN A 22 7.88 1.98 5.56
C GLN A 22 7.18 0.64 5.80
N ALA A 23 5.85 0.59 5.63
CA ALA A 23 5.10 -0.66 5.71
C ALA A 23 5.48 -1.65 4.61
N ILE A 24 5.71 -1.18 3.38
CA ILE A 24 6.21 -2.01 2.27
C ILE A 24 7.62 -2.54 2.59
N GLU A 25 8.53 -1.66 3.03
CA GLU A 25 9.89 -2.06 3.41
C GLU A 25 9.85 -3.14 4.51
N LYS A 26 9.02 -2.94 5.54
CA LYS A 26 8.82 -3.90 6.64
C LYS A 26 8.19 -5.22 6.19
N ALA A 27 7.24 -5.18 5.26
CA ALA A 27 6.64 -6.38 4.68
C ALA A 27 7.67 -7.18 3.89
N ASN A 28 8.52 -6.50 3.12
CA ASN A 28 9.63 -7.11 2.36
C ASN A 28 10.69 -7.72 3.29
N GLU A 29 11.08 -7.01 4.36
CA GLU A 29 11.98 -7.55 5.39
C GLU A 29 11.44 -8.85 6.00
N LYS A 30 10.12 -8.94 6.18
CA LYS A 30 9.44 -10.10 6.76
C LYS A 30 8.97 -11.14 5.73
N ALA A 31 9.20 -10.93 4.43
CA ALA A 31 8.71 -11.82 3.38
C ALA A 31 9.21 -13.27 3.53
N HIS A 32 10.40 -13.46 4.12
CA HIS A 32 10.94 -14.77 4.44
C HIS A 32 10.15 -15.52 5.54
N MET A 33 9.28 -14.82 6.30
CA MET A 33 8.44 -15.39 7.35
C MET A 33 7.01 -15.72 6.87
N GLY A 34 6.65 -15.33 5.64
CA GLY A 34 5.32 -15.60 5.07
C GLY A 34 4.78 -14.47 4.18
N ASN A 35 3.51 -14.58 3.80
CA ASN A 35 2.83 -13.59 2.96
C ASN A 35 2.24 -12.47 3.83
N PHE A 36 2.89 -11.32 3.84
CA PHE A 36 2.43 -10.11 4.50
C PHE A 36 1.84 -9.13 3.49
N LYS A 37 0.73 -8.49 3.86
CA LYS A 37 0.07 -7.46 3.09
C LYS A 37 0.22 -6.13 3.79
N VAL A 38 0.41 -5.08 2.98
CA VAL A 38 0.31 -3.70 3.44
C VAL A 38 -1.13 -3.25 3.22
N CYS A 39 -1.77 -2.77 4.27
CA CYS A 39 -3.18 -2.42 4.29
C CYS A 39 -3.36 -1.01 4.81
N VAL A 40 -4.39 -0.32 4.32
CA VAL A 40 -4.86 0.96 4.85
C VAL A 40 -6.24 0.73 5.46
N THR A 41 -6.43 1.13 6.70
CA THR A 41 -7.72 1.03 7.40
C THR A 41 -8.67 2.13 6.93
N THR A 42 -9.95 2.00 7.23
CA THR A 42 -10.96 3.06 7.03
C THR A 42 -10.66 4.34 7.82
N ALA A 43 -9.88 4.24 8.90
CA ALA A 43 -9.40 5.39 9.68
C ALA A 43 -8.15 6.05 9.07
N GLY A 44 -7.56 5.46 8.03
CA GLY A 44 -6.35 5.94 7.36
C GLY A 44 -5.05 5.40 7.96
N ASP A 45 -5.11 4.43 8.87
CA ASP A 45 -3.91 3.81 9.46
C ASP A 45 -3.29 2.81 8.48
N VAL A 46 -1.96 2.73 8.44
CA VAL A 46 -1.25 1.74 7.64
C VAL A 46 -0.78 0.58 8.50
N LEU A 47 -1.14 -0.64 8.10
CA LEU A 47 -0.83 -1.87 8.81
C LEU A 47 -0.06 -2.84 7.91
N VAL A 48 0.83 -3.64 8.52
CA VAL A 48 1.46 -4.81 7.89
C VAL A 48 0.94 -6.06 8.58
N LEU A 49 0.15 -6.84 7.87
CA LEU A 49 -0.57 -8.00 8.43
C LEU A 49 -0.33 -9.25 7.60
N PRO A 50 -0.28 -10.45 8.21
CA PRO A 50 -0.36 -11.70 7.47
C PRO A 50 -1.65 -11.77 6.66
N GLU A 51 -1.62 -12.39 5.48
CA GLU A 51 -2.79 -12.51 4.58
C GLU A 51 -4.06 -13.00 5.29
N PHE A 52 -3.96 -14.02 6.15
CA PHE A 52 -5.10 -14.53 6.92
C PHE A 52 -5.70 -13.47 7.87
N SER A 53 -4.87 -12.63 8.49
CA SER A 53 -5.33 -11.58 9.40
C SER A 53 -6.04 -10.45 8.66
N VAL A 54 -5.70 -10.21 7.38
CA VAL A 54 -6.41 -9.23 6.55
C VAL A 54 -7.84 -9.69 6.27
N LEU A 55 -8.02 -10.98 5.92
CA LEU A 55 -9.33 -11.56 5.63
C LEU A 55 -10.29 -11.59 6.84
N MET A 56 -9.76 -11.46 8.05
CA MET A 56 -10.53 -11.47 9.30
C MET A 56 -10.89 -10.06 9.79
N ARG A 57 -10.45 -9.01 9.08
CA ARG A 57 -10.63 -7.62 9.49
C ARG A 57 -11.56 -6.89 8.54
N ASP A 58 -12.64 -6.35 9.10
CA ASP A 58 -13.63 -5.58 8.35
C ASP A 58 -13.30 -4.08 8.24
N ASP A 59 -12.26 -3.63 8.95
CA ASP A 59 -11.82 -2.24 8.97
C ASP A 59 -10.77 -1.91 7.90
N ILE A 60 -10.43 -2.86 7.04
CA ILE A 60 -9.47 -2.68 5.94
C ILE A 60 -10.17 -2.04 4.75
N ALA A 61 -9.79 -0.80 4.42
CA ALA A 61 -10.33 -0.09 3.27
C ALA A 61 -9.59 -0.47 1.98
N GLU A 62 -8.25 -0.51 2.03
CA GLU A 62 -7.41 -0.74 0.85
C GLU A 62 -6.25 -1.69 1.16
N ILE A 63 -5.83 -2.45 0.15
CA ILE A 63 -4.64 -3.30 0.19
C ILE A 63 -3.69 -2.84 -0.91
N VAL A 64 -2.41 -2.72 -0.57
CA VAL A 64 -1.34 -2.34 -1.50
C VAL A 64 -0.77 -3.59 -2.14
N TYR A 65 -0.69 -3.57 -3.48
CA TYR A 65 -0.10 -4.62 -4.29
C TYR A 65 1.09 -4.08 -5.06
N ASP A 66 2.19 -4.81 -5.03
CA ASP A 66 3.29 -4.62 -5.96
C ASP A 66 2.88 -5.12 -7.36
N THR A 67 3.21 -4.34 -8.38
CA THR A 67 2.90 -4.60 -9.79
C THR A 67 4.11 -4.22 -10.65
N ASP A 68 4.14 -4.70 -11.90
CA ASP A 68 5.21 -4.35 -12.85
C ASP A 68 5.36 -2.84 -13.11
N HIS A 69 4.36 -2.04 -12.71
CA HIS A 69 4.33 -0.59 -12.87
C HIS A 69 4.46 0.18 -11.55
N GLY A 70 4.84 -0.50 -10.46
CA GLY A 70 4.92 0.05 -9.10
C GLY A 70 3.78 -0.43 -8.21
N TYR A 71 3.39 0.36 -7.21
CA TYR A 71 2.36 -0.05 -6.26
C TYR A 71 0.96 0.39 -6.68
N SER A 72 -0.02 -0.51 -6.55
CA SER A 72 -1.44 -0.24 -6.77
C SER A 72 -2.24 -0.48 -5.50
N PHE A 73 -3.24 0.35 -5.25
CA PHE A 73 -4.18 0.20 -4.15
C PHE A 73 -5.46 -0.44 -4.69
N LYS A 74 -5.94 -1.49 -4.05
CA LYS A 74 -7.25 -2.07 -4.36
C LYS A 74 -8.11 -2.05 -3.11
N THR A 75 -9.37 -1.67 -3.30
CA THR A 75 -10.37 -1.68 -2.24
C THR A 75 -10.57 -3.12 -1.75
N SER A 76 -10.53 -3.32 -0.44
CA SER A 76 -10.88 -4.62 0.12
C SER A 76 -12.37 -4.84 -0.10
N SER A 77 -12.71 -5.84 -0.90
CA SER A 77 -14.09 -6.31 -1.06
C SER A 77 -14.29 -7.44 -0.05
N ASN A 78 -14.46 -7.11 1.23
CA ASN A 78 -14.97 -8.10 2.19
C ASN A 78 -16.45 -8.37 1.90
#